data_AF-B4FBZ4-F1
#
_entry.id   AF-B4FBZ4-F1
#
_cell.length_a   1.000
_cell.length_b   1.000
_cell.length_c   1.000
_cell.angle_alpha   90.00
_cell.angle_beta   90.00
_cell.angle_gamma   90.00
#
_symmetry.space_group_name_H-M   'P 1'
#
loop_
_entity.id
_entity.type
_entity.pdbx_description
1 polymer ?
#
loop_
_entity_poly.entity_id
_entity_poly.type
_entity_poly.pdbx_seq_one_letter_code
_entity_poly.pdbx_strand_id
1 'polypeptide(L)'
;MLARLAFEGTNIAVKVSGVHWWYKTASHAAELTAGFYNPCNRDGYAPIAAVLKKYDAALNFTCVELRTMDQHEVYPEAFADPEGLVWQVLNAAWDAGIQVASENALPCYDRDGFNKILENAKPLNDPDGRHLLGFTYLRLGKDLFERPNFFEFERFIKRMHGGNIS
;
A
#
# COMPACT_ATOMS: atom_id res chain seq x y z
N MET A 1 0.89 10.39 -20.92
CA MET A 1 1.51 9.06 -20.73
C MET A 1 1.30 8.26 -22.00
N LEU A 2 2.34 7.72 -22.64
CA LEU A 2 2.19 6.98 -23.92
C LEU A 2 1.21 5.80 -23.80
N ALA A 3 1.21 5.12 -22.66
CA ALA A 3 0.28 4.03 -22.38
C ALA A 3 -1.20 4.49 -22.45
N ARG A 4 -1.53 5.74 -22.10
CA ARG A 4 -2.90 6.25 -22.23
C ARG A 4 -3.35 6.38 -23.68
N LEU A 5 -2.43 6.68 -24.60
CA LEU A 5 -2.72 6.72 -26.03
C LEU A 5 -2.90 5.31 -26.61
N ALA A 6 -2.18 4.33 -26.08
CA ALA A 6 -2.23 2.94 -26.56
C ALA A 6 -3.41 2.14 -25.99
N PHE A 7 -3.89 2.47 -24.79
CA PHE A 7 -4.88 1.68 -24.05
C PHE A 7 -6.07 2.54 -23.60
N GLU A 8 -6.68 3.27 -24.54
CA GLU A 8 -7.89 4.04 -24.29
C GLU A 8 -9.01 3.13 -23.71
N GLY A 9 -9.72 3.63 -22.69
CA GLY A 9 -10.78 2.88 -21.99
C GLY A 9 -10.32 1.79 -21.03
N THR A 10 -9.02 1.50 -20.91
CA THR A 10 -8.49 0.49 -19.96
C THR A 10 -7.94 1.17 -18.70
N ASN A 11 -8.10 0.58 -17.52
CA ASN A 11 -7.45 1.09 -16.30
C ASN A 11 -5.93 0.91 -16.37
N ILE A 12 -5.17 1.98 -16.17
CA ILE A 12 -3.71 1.94 -16.07
C ILE A 12 -3.34 2.42 -14.67
N ALA A 13 -2.42 1.69 -14.05
CA ALA A 13 -1.88 2.03 -12.75
C ALA A 13 -0.37 2.24 -12.85
N VAL A 14 0.15 3.11 -11.99
CA VAL A 14 1.60 3.25 -11.75
C VAL A 14 1.93 2.68 -10.39
N LYS A 15 2.88 1.77 -10.37
CA LYS A 15 3.37 1.17 -9.12
C LYS A 15 4.39 2.10 -8.46
N VAL A 16 4.12 2.48 -7.21
CA VAL A 16 5.02 3.28 -6.38
C VAL A 16 5.58 2.38 -5.28
N SER A 17 6.89 2.41 -5.08
CA SER A 17 7.57 1.54 -4.12
C SER A 17 7.45 2.09 -2.70
N GLY A 18 7.23 1.23 -1.71
CA GLY A 18 7.19 1.57 -0.29
C GLY A 18 8.59 1.57 0.32
N VAL A 19 9.26 2.72 0.27
CA VAL A 19 10.61 2.89 0.81
C VAL A 19 10.52 3.36 2.27
N HIS A 20 10.24 2.43 3.17
CA HIS A 20 9.86 2.74 4.56
C HIS A 20 11.05 2.89 5.53
N TRP A 21 12.25 2.44 5.18
CA TRP A 21 13.45 2.61 6.00
C TRP A 21 13.99 4.04 5.89
N TRP A 22 14.57 4.56 6.98
CA TRP A 22 14.95 5.96 7.19
C TRP A 22 13.80 6.98 7.20
N TYR A 23 12.54 6.54 7.12
CA TYR A 23 11.38 7.43 7.09
C TYR A 23 11.23 8.27 8.38
N LYS A 24 11.67 7.75 9.53
CA LYS A 24 11.66 8.53 10.80
C LYS A 24 12.80 9.54 10.93
N THR A 25 13.65 9.70 9.91
CA THR A 25 14.75 10.67 9.94
C THR A 25 14.39 11.91 9.15
N ALA A 26 14.88 13.08 9.55
CA ALA A 26 14.56 14.33 8.85
C ALA A 26 14.93 14.32 7.35
N SER A 27 15.95 13.55 6.97
CA SER A 27 16.42 13.47 5.59
C SER A 27 15.62 12.54 4.70
N HIS A 28 14.93 11.53 5.25
CA HIS A 28 14.27 10.49 4.46
C HIS A 28 15.22 9.89 3.39
N ALA A 29 16.47 9.59 3.80
CA ALA A 29 17.58 9.36 2.88
C ALA A 29 17.30 8.27 1.82
N ALA A 30 16.62 7.18 2.20
CA ALA A 30 16.29 6.11 1.26
C ALA A 30 15.31 6.58 0.18
N GLU A 31 14.26 7.29 0.56
CA GLU A 31 13.29 7.89 -0.38
C GLU A 31 13.98 8.85 -1.36
N LEU A 32 14.86 9.72 -0.86
CA LEU A 32 15.63 10.65 -1.69
C LEU A 32 16.44 9.91 -2.76
N THR A 33 17.16 8.85 -2.37
CA THR A 33 17.97 8.07 -3.32
C THR A 33 17.13 7.24 -4.29
N ALA A 34 15.91 6.85 -3.90
CA ALA A 34 14.95 6.18 -4.77
C ALA A 34 14.26 7.15 -5.76
N GLY A 35 14.47 8.46 -5.60
CA GLY A 35 13.88 9.51 -6.45
C GLY A 35 12.60 10.12 -5.89
N PHE A 36 12.19 9.76 -4.68
CA PHE A 36 11.08 10.39 -3.96
C PHE A 36 11.64 11.55 -3.13
N TYR A 37 11.47 12.78 -3.61
CA TYR A 37 11.89 13.97 -2.85
C TYR A 37 10.92 14.25 -1.69
N ASN A 38 10.93 13.43 -0.64
CA ASN A 38 9.98 13.44 0.47
C ASN A 38 10.67 13.73 1.83
N PRO A 39 11.41 14.85 2.01
CA PRO A 39 11.94 15.19 3.33
C PRO A 39 10.80 15.55 4.30
N CYS A 40 11.08 15.60 5.60
CA CYS A 40 10.06 15.79 6.64
C CYS A 40 9.23 17.09 6.53
N ASN A 41 9.65 18.07 5.71
CA ASN A 41 8.98 19.34 5.49
C ASN A 41 8.32 19.47 4.09
N ARG A 42 8.23 18.39 3.32
CA ARG A 42 7.63 18.40 1.97
C ARG A 42 7.00 17.05 1.65
N ASP A 43 5.76 17.07 1.18
CA ASP A 43 5.13 15.88 0.59
C ASP A 43 5.72 15.57 -0.80
N GLY A 44 6.44 14.46 -0.90
CA GLY A 44 7.03 13.96 -2.14
C GLY A 44 6.05 13.16 -3.03
N TYR A 45 4.93 12.72 -2.48
CA TYR A 45 3.95 11.84 -3.15
C TYR A 45 2.78 12.61 -3.76
N ALA A 46 2.36 13.73 -3.17
CA ALA A 46 1.32 14.59 -3.73
C ALA A 46 1.59 15.05 -5.18
N PRO A 47 2.82 15.46 -5.57
CA PRO A 47 3.14 15.75 -6.97
C PRO A 47 3.02 14.53 -7.89
N ILE A 48 3.31 13.33 -7.40
CA ILE A 48 3.14 12.08 -8.16
C ILE A 48 1.65 11.86 -8.41
N ALA A 49 0.82 11.94 -7.36
CA ALA A 49 -0.63 11.79 -7.46
C ALA A 49 -1.25 12.81 -8.45
N ALA A 50 -0.78 14.06 -8.44
CA ALA A 50 -1.23 15.09 -9.40
C ALA A 50 -0.90 14.74 -10.86
N VAL A 51 0.28 14.16 -11.12
CA VAL A 51 0.65 13.68 -12.46
C VAL A 51 -0.23 12.49 -12.86
N LEU A 52 -0.47 11.54 -11.95
CA LEU A 52 -1.36 10.40 -12.23
C LEU A 52 -2.79 10.87 -12.53
N LYS A 53 -3.30 11.85 -11.79
CA LYS A 53 -4.62 12.46 -12.02
C LYS A 53 -4.74 13.04 -13.43
N LYS A 54 -3.72 13.76 -13.91
CA LYS A 54 -3.69 14.33 -15.27
C LYS A 54 -3.86 13.27 -16.36
N TYR A 55 -3.43 12.04 -16.09
CA TYR A 55 -3.50 10.93 -17.03
C TYR A 55 -4.55 9.88 -16.65
N ASP A 56 -5.47 10.20 -15.74
CA ASP A 56 -6.49 9.28 -15.24
C ASP A 56 -5.92 7.92 -14.81
N ALA A 57 -4.72 7.93 -14.22
CA ALA A 57 -4.03 6.72 -13.79
C ALA A 57 -4.27 6.46 -12.30
N ALA A 58 -4.42 5.18 -11.95
CA ALA A 58 -4.46 4.75 -10.55
C ALA A 58 -3.04 4.68 -9.97
N LEU A 59 -2.95 4.79 -8.65
CA LEU A 59 -1.72 4.49 -7.91
C LEU A 59 -1.80 3.04 -7.41
N ASN A 60 -0.75 2.25 -7.60
CA ASN A 60 -0.62 0.93 -6.96
C ASN A 60 0.53 1.00 -5.93
N PHE A 61 0.21 0.83 -4.65
CA PHE A 61 1.20 0.91 -3.58
C PHE A 61 1.52 -0.46 -2.97
N THR A 62 2.61 -0.53 -2.20
CA THR A 62 3.05 -1.76 -1.52
C THR A 62 3.21 -1.51 -0.03
N CYS A 63 3.65 -2.51 0.75
CA CYS A 63 3.91 -2.43 2.20
C CYS A 63 2.68 -2.27 3.12
N VAL A 64 1.46 -2.49 2.62
CA VAL A 64 0.24 -2.30 3.44
C VAL A 64 0.02 -3.40 4.49
N GLU A 65 0.83 -4.46 4.49
CA GLU A 65 0.84 -5.51 5.50
C GLU A 65 1.80 -5.23 6.66
N LEU A 66 2.78 -4.34 6.47
CA LEU A 66 3.86 -4.11 7.42
C LEU A 66 3.39 -3.29 8.62
N ARG A 67 3.98 -3.58 9.78
CA ARG A 67 3.76 -2.86 11.04
C ARG A 67 5.03 -2.18 11.49
N THR A 68 4.92 -0.95 11.97
CA THR A 68 6.07 -0.17 12.40
C THR A 68 6.72 -0.76 13.64
N MET A 69 5.93 -1.34 14.54
CA MET A 69 6.42 -2.00 15.74
C MET A 69 7.30 -3.21 15.39
N ASP A 70 6.84 -4.09 14.50
CA ASP A 70 7.61 -5.26 14.07
C ASP A 70 8.96 -4.86 13.46
N GLN A 71 8.98 -3.80 12.64
CA GLN A 71 10.24 -3.28 12.09
C GLN A 71 11.15 -2.70 13.17
N HIS A 72 10.60 -2.05 14.19
CA HIS A 72 11.39 -1.50 15.30
C HIS A 72 11.97 -2.59 16.21
N GLU A 73 11.24 -3.69 16.41
CA GLU A 73 11.72 -4.83 17.20
C GLU A 73 12.84 -5.60 16.49
N VAL A 74 12.73 -5.76 15.17
CA VAL A 74 13.70 -6.56 14.40
C VAL A 74 14.88 -5.73 13.90
N TYR A 75 14.65 -4.49 13.47
CA TYR A 75 15.63 -3.59 12.83
C TYR A 75 15.52 -2.15 13.36
N PRO A 76 15.79 -1.90 14.65
CA PRO A 76 15.63 -0.57 15.25
C PRO A 76 16.48 0.52 14.55
N GLU A 77 17.65 0.17 14.03
CA GLU A 77 18.57 1.05 13.30
C GLU A 77 18.08 1.44 11.89
N ALA A 78 17.05 0.77 11.38
CA ALA A 78 16.47 1.11 10.09
C ALA A 78 15.62 2.38 10.14
N PHE A 79 15.25 2.88 11.33
CA PHE A 79 14.37 4.04 11.52
C PHE A 79 13.10 3.96 10.65
N ALA A 80 12.55 2.75 10.54
CA ALA A 80 11.46 2.45 9.62
C ALA A 80 10.10 2.95 10.14
N ASP A 81 9.23 3.34 9.21
CA ASP A 81 7.82 3.67 9.48
C ASP A 81 6.91 3.32 8.29
N PRO A 82 6.66 2.03 8.04
CA PRO A 82 5.79 1.61 6.95
C PRO A 82 4.35 2.13 7.13
N GLU A 83 3.85 2.26 8.35
CA GLU A 83 2.47 2.73 8.58
C GLU A 83 2.33 4.22 8.30
N GLY A 84 3.29 5.03 8.75
CA GLY A 84 3.35 6.45 8.43
C GLY A 84 3.48 6.69 6.93
N LEU A 85 4.31 5.90 6.25
CA LEU A 85 4.46 5.97 4.80
C LEU A 85 3.18 5.56 4.06
N VAL A 86 2.56 4.42 4.40
CA VAL A 86 1.29 3.99 3.81
C VAL A 86 0.23 5.06 3.99
N TRP A 87 0.10 5.62 5.19
CA TRP A 87 -0.84 6.70 5.46
C TRP A 87 -0.58 7.91 4.55
N GLN A 88 0.68 8.35 4.41
CA GLN A 88 1.01 9.50 3.55
C GLN A 88 0.63 9.25 2.09
N VAL A 89 1.04 8.12 1.52
CA VAL A 89 0.85 7.83 0.09
C VAL A 89 -0.63 7.65 -0.25
N LEU A 90 -1.38 6.90 0.58
CA LEU A 90 -2.81 6.68 0.34
C LEU A 90 -3.59 8.01 0.43
N ASN A 91 -3.31 8.85 1.42
CA ASN A 91 -3.99 10.14 1.55
C ASN A 91 -3.63 11.11 0.42
N ALA A 92 -2.36 11.18 0.01
CA ALA A 92 -1.96 12.01 -1.14
C ALA A 92 -2.70 11.61 -2.43
N ALA A 93 -2.96 10.31 -2.63
CA ALA A 93 -3.70 9.80 -3.77
C ALA A 93 -5.22 10.07 -3.65
N TRP A 94 -5.82 9.79 -2.50
CA TRP A 94 -7.24 10.03 -2.27
C TRP A 94 -7.60 11.53 -2.31
N ASP A 95 -6.76 12.41 -1.74
CA ASP A 95 -6.95 13.86 -1.78
C ASP A 95 -6.82 14.41 -3.22
N ALA A 96 -6.01 13.78 -4.07
CA ALA A 96 -5.96 14.07 -5.51
C ALA A 96 -7.13 13.47 -6.31
N GLY A 97 -7.98 12.67 -5.66
CA GLY A 97 -9.13 12.00 -6.27
C GLY A 97 -8.73 10.97 -7.33
N ILE A 98 -7.63 10.22 -7.09
CA ILE A 98 -7.25 9.08 -7.92
C ILE A 98 -7.53 7.75 -7.20
N GLN A 99 -7.80 6.71 -7.98
CA GLN A 99 -8.00 5.37 -7.44
C GLN A 99 -6.68 4.79 -6.92
N VAL A 100 -6.77 4.00 -5.85
CA VAL A 100 -5.61 3.34 -5.25
C VAL A 100 -5.81 1.83 -5.22
N ALA A 101 -4.87 1.09 -5.76
CA ALA A 101 -4.72 -0.35 -5.56
C ALA A 101 -3.53 -0.61 -4.65
N SER A 102 -3.42 -1.82 -4.10
CA SER A 102 -2.27 -2.17 -3.29
C SER A 102 -1.87 -3.64 -3.42
N GLU A 103 -0.70 -3.94 -2.89
CA GLU A 103 -0.14 -5.29 -2.72
C GLU A 103 0.65 -5.38 -1.41
N ASN A 104 0.90 -6.59 -0.92
CA ASN A 104 1.85 -6.80 0.17
C ASN A 104 3.30 -6.80 -0.35
N ALA A 105 4.24 -6.31 0.45
CA ALA A 105 5.67 -6.28 0.11
C ALA A 105 6.38 -7.60 0.42
N LEU A 106 6.04 -8.23 1.55
CA LEU A 106 6.59 -9.48 2.04
C LEU A 106 5.52 -10.58 2.11
N PRO A 107 5.91 -11.87 1.98
CA PRO A 107 4.97 -12.97 2.18
C PRO A 107 4.30 -12.90 3.56
N CYS A 108 2.98 -13.03 3.60
CA CYS A 108 2.17 -12.98 4.82
C CYS A 108 1.08 -14.04 4.75
N TYR A 109 1.03 -14.94 5.73
CA TYR A 109 0.08 -16.06 5.75
C TYR A 109 -0.80 -16.06 6.99
N ASP A 110 -0.46 -15.24 7.98
CA ASP A 110 -1.16 -15.19 9.25
C ASP A 110 -2.31 -14.18 9.23
N ARG A 111 -3.16 -14.32 10.24
CA ARG A 111 -4.33 -13.48 10.44
C ARG A 111 -3.97 -12.01 10.68
N ASP A 112 -2.85 -11.73 11.33
CA ASP A 112 -2.51 -10.39 11.79
C ASP A 112 -2.03 -9.51 10.65
N GLY A 113 -1.26 -10.04 9.71
CA GLY A 113 -0.92 -9.34 8.49
C GLY A 113 -2.12 -9.20 7.54
N PHE A 114 -2.99 -10.21 7.43
CA PHE A 114 -4.25 -10.05 6.69
C PHE A 114 -5.20 -9.00 7.30
N ASN A 115 -5.28 -8.93 8.63
CA ASN A 115 -6.01 -7.87 9.33
C ASN A 115 -5.43 -6.50 9.00
N LYS A 116 -4.09 -6.39 8.98
CA LYS A 116 -3.42 -5.13 8.67
C LYS A 116 -3.71 -4.66 7.25
N ILE A 117 -3.70 -5.58 6.29
CA ILE A 117 -4.11 -5.29 4.91
C ILE A 117 -5.56 -4.80 4.88
N LEU A 118 -6.48 -5.46 5.60
CA LEU A 118 -7.90 -5.08 5.64
C LEU A 118 -8.13 -3.68 6.23
N GLU A 119 -7.39 -3.33 7.28
CA GLU A 119 -7.44 -1.98 7.89
C GLU A 119 -7.08 -0.89 6.87
N ASN A 120 -6.05 -1.12 6.07
CA ASN A 120 -5.61 -0.20 5.02
C ASN A 120 -6.53 -0.26 3.78
N ALA A 121 -7.13 -1.42 3.50
CA ALA A 121 -8.00 -1.62 2.34
C ALA A 121 -9.35 -0.91 2.47
N LYS A 122 -9.92 -0.93 3.67
CA LYS A 122 -11.20 -0.31 3.99
C LYS A 122 -11.16 0.23 5.44
N PRO A 123 -10.62 1.43 5.65
CA PRO A 123 -10.53 2.01 6.98
C PRO A 123 -11.93 2.15 7.62
N LEU A 124 -12.11 1.55 8.79
CA LEU A 124 -13.44 1.26 9.38
C LEU A 124 -14.25 2.51 9.79
N ASN A 125 -13.64 3.69 9.83
CA ASN A 125 -14.28 4.94 10.26
C ASN A 125 -13.86 6.13 9.38
N ASP A 126 -13.59 5.89 8.09
CA ASP A 126 -13.24 6.97 7.18
C ASP A 126 -14.47 7.81 6.80
N PRO A 127 -14.51 9.11 7.13
CA PRO A 127 -15.67 9.97 6.86
C PRO A 127 -15.88 10.21 5.37
N ASP A 128 -14.83 10.08 4.56
CA ASP A 128 -14.86 10.25 3.12
C ASP A 128 -15.16 8.92 2.40
N GLY A 129 -15.33 7.83 3.15
CA GLY A 129 -15.59 6.50 2.62
C GLY A 129 -14.44 5.94 1.78
N ARG A 130 -13.20 6.38 2.05
CA ARG A 130 -12.01 5.97 1.28
C ARG A 130 -11.81 4.45 1.37
N HIS A 131 -11.45 3.85 0.24
CA HIS A 131 -11.13 2.43 0.16
C HIS A 131 -10.21 2.16 -1.03
N LEU A 132 -9.53 1.01 -1.01
CA LEU A 132 -8.78 0.54 -2.16
C LEU A 132 -9.73 0.07 -3.27
N LEU A 133 -9.34 0.31 -4.52
CA LEU A 133 -9.97 -0.25 -5.71
C LEU A 133 -9.79 -1.78 -5.77
N GLY A 134 -8.64 -2.26 -5.32
CA GLY A 134 -8.31 -3.68 -5.33
C GLY A 134 -6.99 -3.97 -4.62
N PHE A 135 -6.80 -5.24 -4.28
CA PHE A 135 -5.58 -5.74 -3.65
C PHE A 135 -5.03 -6.92 -4.45
N THR A 136 -3.73 -6.93 -4.69
CA THR A 136 -3.01 -8.02 -5.36
C THR A 136 -2.10 -8.71 -4.36
N TYR A 137 -2.40 -9.96 -4.03
CA TYR A 137 -1.59 -10.75 -3.11
C TYR A 137 -0.31 -11.27 -3.78
N LEU A 138 0.84 -11.00 -3.16
CA LEU A 138 2.16 -11.46 -3.56
C LEU A 138 2.63 -12.57 -2.59
N ARG A 139 2.76 -13.83 -3.00
CA ARG A 139 2.51 -14.43 -4.31
C ARG A 139 1.86 -15.80 -4.14
N LEU A 140 1.17 -16.26 -5.18
CA LEU A 140 0.85 -17.67 -5.34
C LEU A 140 2.09 -18.55 -5.18
N GLY A 141 2.06 -19.48 -4.23
CA GLY A 141 3.16 -20.38 -3.92
C GLY A 141 2.66 -21.60 -3.16
N LYS A 142 3.52 -22.61 -3.01
CA LYS A 142 3.15 -23.85 -2.31
C LYS A 142 2.75 -23.58 -0.86
N ASP A 143 3.48 -22.68 -0.20
CA ASP A 143 3.25 -22.30 1.19
C ASP A 143 1.85 -21.70 1.41
N LEU A 144 1.33 -20.94 0.44
CA LEU A 144 -0.04 -20.40 0.50
C LEU A 144 -1.10 -21.52 0.53
N PHE A 145 -0.81 -22.66 -0.12
CA PHE A 145 -1.74 -23.79 -0.21
C PHE A 145 -1.58 -24.80 0.93
N GLU A 146 -0.68 -24.55 1.88
CA GLU A 146 -0.70 -25.31 3.13
C GLU A 146 -2.03 -25.04 3.85
N ARG A 147 -2.67 -26.09 4.37
CA ARG A 147 -4.02 -26.02 4.96
C ARG A 147 -4.22 -24.84 5.93
N PRO A 148 -3.34 -24.57 6.91
CA PRO A 148 -3.54 -23.44 7.82
C PRO A 148 -3.47 -22.08 7.11
N ASN A 149 -2.53 -21.92 6.17
CA ASN A 149 -2.33 -20.66 5.44
C ASN A 149 -3.49 -20.39 4.48
N PHE A 150 -3.92 -21.43 3.75
CA PHE A 150 -5.03 -21.31 2.81
C PHE A 150 -6.34 -20.97 3.52
N PHE A 151 -6.56 -21.51 4.71
CA PHE A 151 -7.73 -21.19 5.53
C PHE A 151 -7.78 -19.71 5.93
N GLU A 152 -6.68 -19.14 6.41
CA GLU A 152 -6.63 -17.70 6.72
C GLU A 152 -6.73 -16.83 5.45
N PHE A 153 -6.18 -17.30 4.32
CA PHE A 153 -6.32 -16.61 3.03
C PHE A 153 -7.79 -16.59 2.53
N GLU A 154 -8.52 -17.68 2.65
CA GLU A 154 -9.96 -17.72 2.35
C GLU A 154 -10.75 -16.75 3.25
N ARG A 155 -10.39 -16.69 4.53
CA ARG A 155 -10.97 -15.74 5.48
C ARG A 155 -10.70 -14.30 5.07
N PHE A 156 -9.46 -14.00 4.69
CA PHE A 156 -9.05 -12.70 4.19
C PHE A 156 -9.86 -12.29 2.95
N ILE A 157 -9.97 -13.16 1.94
CA ILE A 157 -10.76 -12.90 0.71
C ILE A 157 -12.21 -12.58 1.04
N LYS A 158 -12.86 -13.40 1.89
CA LYS A 158 -14.26 -13.18 2.29
C LYS A 158 -14.45 -11.81 2.93
N ARG A 159 -13.52 -11.36 3.79
CA ARG A 159 -13.58 -10.03 4.42
C ARG A 159 -13.29 -8.89 3.45
N MET A 160 -12.36 -9.06 2.51
CA MET A 160 -12.11 -8.09 1.44
C MET A 160 -13.38 -7.83 0.61
N HIS A 161 -14.22 -8.86 0.41
CA HIS A 161 -15.50 -8.75 -0.28
C HIS A 161 -16.67 -8.29 0.61
N GLY A 162 -16.42 -7.89 1.86
CA GLY A 162 -17.47 -7.44 2.79
C GLY A 162 -18.32 -8.56 3.38
N GLY A 163 -17.89 -9.83 3.26
CA GLY A 163 -18.53 -10.95 3.93
C GLY A 163 -18.25 -10.94 5.44
N ASN A 164 -19.30 -11.08 6.25
CA ASN A 164 -19.17 -11.33 7.69
C ASN A 164 -18.65 -12.76 7.91
N ILE A 165 -17.68 -12.92 8.82
CA ILE A 165 -17.19 -14.23 9.24
C ILE A 165 -17.26 -14.29 10.75
N SER A 166 -18.24 -15.04 11.24
CA SER A 166 -18.37 -15.49 12.63
C SER A 166 -17.16 -16.34 13.03
#